data_AF-A0A2P5N4R5-F1
#
_entry.id   AF-A0A2P5N4R5-F1
#
_cell.length_a   1.000
_cell.length_b   1.000
_cell.length_c   1.000
_cell.angle_alpha   90.00
_cell.angle_beta   90.00
_cell.angle_gamma   90.00
#
_symmetry.space_group_name_H-M   'P 1'
#
loop_
_entity.id
_entity.type
_entity.pdbx_description
1 polymer ?
#
loop_
_entity_poly.entity_id
_entity_poly.type
_entity_poly.pdbx_seq_one_letter_code
_entity_poly.pdbx_strand_id
1 'polypeptide(L)' 'MRSQLRKIGNSRGVIIPAVLLETCELGDEVDLRLEGKTLVIEALKIPRIGWFNGYQAETDDDILAALPVDDSNGDWQW' A
#
# COMPACT_ATOMS: atom_id res chain seq x y z
N MET A 1 26.20 6.39 6.85
CA MET A 1 26.45 7.81 6.46
C MET A 1 25.95 8.74 7.56
N ARG A 2 26.30 10.03 7.55
CA ARG A 2 25.69 11.05 8.41
C ARG A 2 25.08 12.13 7.53
N SER A 3 23.86 12.55 7.84
CA SER A 3 23.14 13.63 7.14
C SER A 3 22.59 14.62 8.18
N GLN A 4 22.30 15.83 7.74
CA GLN A 4 21.81 16.91 8.61
C GLN A 4 20.29 17.06 8.46
N LEU A 5 19.62 17.39 9.56
CA LEU A 5 18.22 17.77 9.53
C LEU A 5 18.09 19.23 9.08
N ARG A 6 17.26 19.48 8.06
CA ARG A 6 16.96 20.82 7.54
C ARG A 6 15.58 21.25 7.98
N LYS A 7 15.43 22.51 8.40
CA LYS A 7 14.13 23.07 8.79
C LYS A 7 13.25 23.27 7.55
N ILE A 8 12.00 22.83 7.63
CA ILE A 8 10.97 23.01 6.62
C ILE A 8 9.72 23.52 7.35
N GLY A 9 9.57 24.85 7.48
CA GLY A 9 8.50 25.42 8.30
C GLY A 9 8.56 24.93 9.76
N ASN A 10 7.51 24.25 10.23
CA ASN A 10 7.43 23.64 11.56
C ASN A 10 7.93 22.17 11.60
N SER A 11 8.41 21.64 10.48
CA SER A 11 8.96 20.28 10.38
C SER A 11 10.45 20.30 10.07
N ARG A 12 11.07 19.11 10.04
CA ARG A 12 12.45 18.93 9.59
C ARG A 12 12.54 17.78 8.60
N GLY A 13 13.34 17.96 7.55
CA GLY A 13 13.63 16.93 6.54
C GLY A 13 15.07 16.45 6.59
N VAL A 14 15.32 15.27 6.04
CA VAL A 14 16.66 14.71 5.79
C VAL A 14 16.80 14.44 4.29
N ILE A 15 17.98 14.71 3.72
CA ILE A 15 18.26 14.36 2.31
C ILE A 15 18.73 12.91 2.26
N ILE A 16 18.02 12.08 1.51
CA ILE A 16 18.33 10.68 1.25
C ILE A 16 19.02 10.61 -0.12
N PRO A 17 20.26 10.08 -0.22
CA PRO A 17 20.92 9.88 -1.51
C PRO A 17 20.11 8.98 -2.45
N ALA A 18 20.16 9.27 -3.77
CA ALA A 18 19.45 8.51 -4.80
C ALA A 18 19.72 6.99 -4.72
N VAL A 19 20.96 6.59 -4.44
CA VAL A 19 21.34 5.18 -4.27
C VAL A 19 20.53 4.49 -3.15
N LEU A 20 20.23 5.18 -2.05
CA LEU A 20 19.41 4.63 -0.97
C LEU A 20 17.92 4.63 -1.30
N LEU A 21 17.44 5.62 -2.06
CA LEU A 21 16.06 5.62 -2.57
C LEU A 21 15.82 4.39 -3.45
N GLU A 22 16.74 4.12 -4.39
CA GLU A 22 16.68 2.97 -5.29
C GLU A 22 16.82 1.64 -4.54
N THR A 23 17.83 1.52 -3.67
CA THR A 23 18.08 0.26 -2.93
C THR A 23 16.92 -0.10 -1.99
N CYS A 24 16.23 0.90 -1.43
CA CYS A 24 15.10 0.69 -0.53
C CYS A 24 13.74 0.77 -1.25
N GLU A 25 13.71 0.90 -2.58
CA GLU A 25 12.51 1.02 -3.41
C GLU A 25 11.55 2.14 -2.92
N LEU A 26 12.12 3.24 -2.42
CA LEU A 26 11.34 4.39 -1.93
C LEU A 26 10.84 5.23 -3.12
N GLY A 27 9.52 5.31 -3.26
CA GLY A 27 8.85 6.18 -4.24
C GLY A 27 8.60 7.60 -3.72
N ASP A 28 7.64 8.29 -4.33
CA ASP A 28 7.25 9.65 -3.95
C ASP A 28 6.57 9.72 -2.58
N GLU A 29 5.92 8.63 -2.19
CA GLU A 29 5.30 8.46 -0.89
C GLU A 29 5.98 7.30 -0.13
N VAL A 30 6.06 7.45 1.20
CA VAL A 30 6.71 6.48 2.10
C VAL A 30 5.91 6.34 3.38
N ASP A 31 5.99 5.16 3.99
CA ASP A 31 5.44 4.94 5.32
C ASP A 31 6.48 5.32 6.38
N LEU A 32 6.01 6.02 7.42
CA LEU A 32 6.82 6.45 8.56
C LEU A 32 6.31 5.79 9.83
N ARG A 33 7.19 5.07 10.54
CA ARG A 33 6.85 4.46 11.84
C ARG A 33 7.94 4.70 12.89
N LEU A 34 7.55 4.62 14.16
CA LEU A 34 8.46 4.71 15.29
C LEU A 34 8.75 3.32 15.86
N GLU A 35 10.04 2.99 15.92
CA GLU A 35 10.55 1.82 16.63
C GLU A 35 11.40 2.29 17.81
N GLY A 36 10.76 2.42 18.97
CA GLY A 36 11.38 2.98 20.18
C GLY A 36 11.76 4.46 20.01
N LYS A 37 13.05 4.72 19.76
CA LYS A 37 13.58 6.08 19.48
C LYS A 37 14.06 6.25 18.04
N THR A 38 13.74 5.28 17.18
CA THR A 38 14.16 5.25 15.78
C THR A 38 12.97 5.57 14.88
N LEU A 39 13.13 6.55 14.00
CA LEU A 39 12.19 6.77 12.90
C LEU A 39 12.58 5.84 11.75
N VAL A 40 11.68 4.93 11.39
CA VAL A 40 11.84 4.01 10.26
C VAL A 40 11.03 4.55 9.08
N ILE A 41 11.68 4.60 7.92
CA ILE A 41 11.10 4.99 6.64
C ILE A 41 11.10 3.75 5.77
N GLU A 42 9.94 3.35 5.27
CA GLU A 42 9.81 2.18 4.40
C GLU A 42 9.01 2.50 3.14
N ALA A 43 9.23 1.70 2.09
CA ALA A 43 8.46 1.82 0.85
C ALA A 43 6.98 1.51 1.13
N LEU A 44 6.10 2.30 0.52
CA LEU A 44 4.66 2.13 0.66
C LEU A 44 4.23 0.78 0.08
N LYS A 45 3.70 -0.08 0.93
CA LYS A 45 3.16 -1.37 0.51
C LYS A 45 1.70 -1.20 0.13
N ILE A 46 1.45 -0.73 -1.10
CA ILE A 46 0.08 -0.58 -1.60
C ILE A 46 -0.46 -1.99 -1.91
N PRO A 47 -1.36 -2.54 -1.07
CA PRO A 47 -1.91 -3.85 -1.35
C PRO A 47 -2.76 -3.73 -2.61
N ARG A 48 -2.60 -4.71 -3.51
CA ARG A 48 -3.40 -4.84 -4.76
C ARG A 48 -3.09 -3.79 -5.82
N ILE A 49 -1.92 -3.15 -5.76
CA ILE A 49 -1.43 -2.35 -6.88
C ILE A 49 -1.33 -3.23 -8.14
N GLY A 50 -1.97 -2.80 -9.23
CA GLY A 50 -2.02 -3.57 -10.47
C GLY A 50 -2.94 -4.80 -10.47
N TRP A 51 -3.71 -5.04 -9.42
CA TRP A 51 -4.57 -6.24 -9.34
C TRP A 51 -5.62 -6.31 -10.45
N PHE A 52 -6.04 -5.16 -10.96
CA PHE A 52 -7.00 -5.06 -12.07
C PHE A 52 -6.33 -4.79 -13.42
N ASN A 53 -5.00 -4.87 -13.51
CA ASN A 53 -4.33 -4.71 -14.80
C ASN A 53 -4.73 -5.85 -15.73
N GLY A 54 -5.36 -5.51 -16.85
CA GLY A 54 -5.85 -6.49 -17.81
C GLY A 54 -7.19 -7.13 -17.44
N TYR A 55 -7.85 -6.69 -16.37
CA TYR A 55 -9.24 -7.05 -16.13
C TYR A 55 -10.12 -6.42 -17.22
N GLN A 56 -10.93 -7.25 -17.88
CA GLN A 56 -11.85 -6.88 -18.94
C GLN A 56 -13.25 -7.31 -18.54
N ALA A 57 -14.06 -6.35 -18.10
CA ALA A 57 -15.43 -6.60 -17.66
C ALA A 57 -16.28 -7.20 -18.80
N GLU A 58 -15.95 -6.89 -20.04
CA GLU A 58 -16.64 -7.41 -21.23
C GLU A 58 -16.46 -8.92 -21.46
N THR A 59 -15.45 -9.54 -20.83
CA THR A 59 -15.20 -10.99 -20.89
C THR A 59 -15.37 -11.67 -19.54
N ASP A 60 -15.85 -10.93 -18.53
CA ASP A 60 -16.04 -11.48 -17.20
C ASP A 60 -17.37 -12.25 -17.17
N ASP A 61 -17.26 -13.58 -17.16
CA ASP A 61 -18.41 -14.47 -17.09
C ASP A 61 -19.00 -14.40 -15.67
N ASP A 62 -20.28 -14.02 -15.57
CA ASP A 62 -21.01 -14.03 -14.30
C ASP A 62 -21.36 -15.47 -13.90
N ILE A 63 -20.37 -16.17 -13.36
CA ILE A 63 -20.48 -17.55 -12.88
C ILE A 63 -21.46 -17.63 -11.69
N LEU A 64 -21.63 -16.53 -10.93
CA LEU A 64 -22.54 -16.48 -9.79
C LEU A 64 -24.02 -16.55 -10.24
N ALA A 65 -24.35 -16.05 -11.43
CA ALA A 65 -25.70 -16.16 -11.98
C ALA A 65 -26.16 -17.62 -12.21
N ALA A 66 -25.22 -18.55 -12.37
CA ALA A 66 -25.52 -19.97 -12.53
C ALA A 66 -25.69 -20.71 -11.20
N LEU A 67 -25.32 -20.10 -10.08
CA LEU A 67 -25.46 -20.71 -8.77
C LEU A 67 -26.89 -20.56 -8.26
N PRO A 68 -27.46 -21.61 -7.65
CA PRO A 68 -28.75 -21.48 -7.00
C PRO A 68 -28.65 -20.45 -5.88
N VAL A 69 -29.53 -19.45 -5.93
CA VAL A 69 -29.69 -18.49 -4.84
C VAL A 69 -30.36 -19.21 -3.68
N ASP A 70 -29.71 -19.19 -2.52
CA ASP A 70 -30.35 -19.61 -1.27
C ASP A 70 -31.37 -18.52 -0.88
N ASP A 71 -32.65 -18.83 -1.03
CA ASP A 71 -33.77 -17.96 -0.66
C ASP A 71 -34.24 -18.19 0.78
N SER A 72 -33.52 -19.03 1.55
CA SER A 72 -33.86 -19.27 2.93
C SER A 72 -33.60 -18.02 3.78
N ASN A 73 -34.64 -17.56 4.49
CA ASN A 73 -34.55 -16.52 5.52
C ASN A 73 -33.84 -17.03 6.80
N GLY A 74 -32.97 -18.04 6.68
CA GLY A 74 -32.22 -18.58 7.79
C GLY A 74 -31.15 -17.58 8.23
N ASP A 75 -31.12 -17.27 9.52
CA ASP A 75 -30.02 -16.49 10.08
C ASP A 75 -28.70 -17.24 9.85
N TRP A 76 -27.76 -16.60 9.17
CA TRP A 76 -26.40 -17.11 9.02
C TRP A 76 -25.77 -17.26 10.41
N GLN A 77 -25.44 -18.50 10.81
CA GLN A 77 -24.65 -18.76 12.01
C GLN A 77 -23.21 -19.06 11.61
N TRP A 78 -22.28 -18.25 12.13
CA TRP A 78 -20.84 -18.41 11.95
C TRP A 78 -20.28 -19.53 12.85
#